data_AF-A0AB33KSM1-F1
#
_entry.id   AF-A0AB33KSM1-F1
#
_cell.length_a   1.000
_cell.length_b   1.000
_cell.length_c   1.000
_cell.angle_alpha   90.00
_cell.angle_beta   90.00
_cell.angle_gamma   90.00
#
_symmetry.space_group_name_H-M   'P 1'
#
loop_
_entity.id
_entity.type
_entity.pdbx_description
1 polymer ?
#
loop_
_entity_poly.entity_id
_entity_poly.type
_entity_poly.pdbx_seq_one_letter_code
_entity_poly.pdbx_strand_id
1 'polypeptide(L)'
;MSIFPKRTIQGTTVTIHWNFNTAHLKDKHLCPLVKIGVKDPKGNITMLFENHVVAFPEENENKEVVPQKLKYLNKNTPLLVLASYLEGACKREKLVEILTNIQAGRHYYFTYNVPDNAPLGKYTLVSEVHNNGNIKYSKTHLDDHFWVEKISLINVKKEEKIAMVYNHSEEKTPVKIVRSFINSEGCMKTEMEAFEMNPNETKSLSISTGNTFLLYNEEREIVPLLEEKPIHLIKNHEILLVSKSPELNYLMKKDTDEAFSLTSEAKELWDKADGLLTKNSLSKKELEIFKEMEAEGLIKQVRL
;
A
#
# COMPACT_ATOMS: atom_id res chain seq x y z
N MET A 1 -0.65 11.02 16.44
CA MET A 1 0.17 10.76 15.25
C MET A 1 -0.56 9.74 14.39
N SER A 2 -0.28 9.69 13.10
CA SER A 2 -0.70 8.58 12.22
C SER A 2 0.48 8.15 11.36
N ILE A 3 0.61 6.86 11.08
CA ILE A 3 1.71 6.29 10.30
C ILE A 3 1.11 5.38 9.24
N PHE A 4 1.51 5.55 7.99
CA PHE A 4 1.05 4.72 6.90
C PHE A 4 2.20 4.40 5.92
N PRO A 5 2.43 3.11 5.60
CA PRO A 5 1.79 1.96 6.23
C PRO A 5 2.30 1.66 7.65
N LYS A 6 1.60 0.80 8.40
CA LYS A 6 2.06 0.32 9.73
C LYS A 6 3.02 -0.86 9.63
N ARG A 7 3.00 -1.56 8.50
CA ARG A 7 3.96 -2.62 8.14
C ARG A 7 4.53 -2.29 6.78
N THR A 8 5.83 -2.35 6.61
CA THR A 8 6.52 -1.97 5.36
C THR A 8 7.66 -2.94 5.08
N ILE A 9 8.31 -2.82 3.92
CA ILE A 9 9.50 -3.62 3.58
C ILE A 9 10.70 -2.70 3.31
N GLN A 10 11.89 -3.28 3.15
CA GLN A 10 13.08 -2.56 2.74
C GLN A 10 12.87 -1.86 1.37
N GLY A 11 13.45 -0.68 1.17
CA GLY A 11 13.36 0.08 -0.09
C GLY A 11 12.01 0.81 -0.32
N THR A 12 11.08 0.73 0.63
CA THR A 12 9.77 1.40 0.54
C THR A 12 9.69 2.66 1.40
N THR A 13 8.57 3.37 1.30
CA THR A 13 8.35 4.65 1.97
C THR A 13 7.26 4.56 3.02
N VAL A 14 7.52 5.17 4.17
CA VAL A 14 6.55 5.36 5.25
C VAL A 14 6.21 6.84 5.38
N THR A 15 4.92 7.16 5.41
CA THR A 15 4.41 8.50 5.65
C THR A 15 3.99 8.65 7.10
N ILE A 16 4.53 9.68 7.76
CA ILE A 16 4.26 10.01 9.15
C ILE A 16 3.46 11.32 9.18
N HIS A 17 2.24 11.25 9.69
CA HIS A 17 1.37 12.40 9.88
C HIS A 17 1.37 12.84 11.34
N TRP A 18 1.88 14.04 11.57
CA TRP A 18 1.93 14.67 12.87
C TRP A 18 0.89 15.79 12.97
N ASN A 19 0.00 15.69 13.96
CA ASN A 19 -0.95 16.74 14.30
C ASN A 19 -0.47 17.45 15.57
N PHE A 20 -0.12 18.72 15.43
CA PHE A 20 0.32 19.59 16.50
C PHE A 20 -0.80 20.53 16.92
N ASN A 21 -1.49 20.20 18.01
CA ASN A 21 -2.56 21.01 18.59
C ASN A 21 -1.98 22.07 19.53
N THR A 22 -2.21 23.35 19.21
CA THR A 22 -1.72 24.49 19.99
C THR A 22 -2.67 24.95 21.11
N ALA A 23 -3.87 24.38 21.23
CA ALA A 23 -4.90 24.79 22.21
C ALA A 23 -4.47 24.65 23.68
N HIS A 24 -3.43 23.86 23.98
CA HIS A 24 -2.90 23.70 25.33
C HIS A 24 -1.73 24.65 25.65
N LEU A 25 -1.28 25.48 24.70
CA LEU A 25 -0.22 26.45 24.92
C LEU A 25 -0.83 27.71 25.57
N LYS A 26 -0.57 27.88 26.86
CA LYS A 26 -1.17 28.96 27.69
C LYS A 26 -0.25 30.17 27.88
N ASP A 27 0.99 30.09 27.41
CA ASP A 27 2.05 31.06 27.69
C ASP A 27 2.66 31.66 26.41
N LYS A 28 3.39 32.78 26.56
CA LYS A 28 4.07 33.59 25.51
C LYS A 28 5.14 32.85 24.68
N HIS A 29 5.18 31.51 24.70
CA HIS A 29 6.18 30.72 23.99
C HIS A 29 5.74 30.47 22.56
N LEU A 30 6.12 31.41 21.70
CA LEU A 30 5.77 31.42 20.29
C LEU A 30 6.43 30.30 19.49
N CYS A 31 7.48 29.63 19.99
CA CYS A 31 8.31 28.74 19.17
C CYS A 31 8.91 27.53 19.94
N PRO A 32 8.13 26.50 20.32
CA PRO A 32 8.72 25.25 20.86
C PRO A 32 9.69 24.59 19.86
N LEU A 33 10.73 23.94 20.38
CA LEU A 33 11.59 23.06 19.57
C LEU A 33 10.87 21.72 19.39
N VAL A 34 10.76 21.27 18.14
CA VAL A 34 10.09 20.01 17.80
C VAL A 34 11.11 19.07 17.18
N LYS A 35 11.12 17.83 17.67
CA LYS A 35 11.94 16.74 17.14
C LYS A 35 11.04 15.61 16.67
N ILE A 36 11.02 15.38 15.36
CA ILE A 36 10.40 14.23 14.72
C ILE A 36 11.50 13.39 14.07
N GLY A 37 11.54 12.11 14.41
CA GLY A 37 12.53 11.19 13.87
C GLY A 37 12.04 9.76 13.91
N VAL A 38 12.85 8.87 13.35
CA VAL A 38 12.60 7.43 13.35
C VAL A 38 13.80 6.75 14.00
N LYS A 39 13.53 5.95 15.03
CA LYS A 39 14.51 5.10 15.69
C LYS A 39 14.37 3.67 15.17
N ASP A 40 15.45 3.15 14.61
CA ASP A 40 15.52 1.78 14.11
C ASP A 40 15.65 0.75 15.25
N PRO A 41 15.45 -0.56 14.96
CA PRO A 41 15.63 -1.64 15.94
C PRO A 41 17.03 -1.69 16.59
N LYS A 42 18.06 -1.21 15.91
CA LYS A 42 19.45 -1.16 16.42
C LYS A 42 19.70 0.05 17.32
N GLY A 43 18.73 0.95 17.41
CA GLY A 43 18.76 2.15 18.23
C GLY A 43 19.24 3.41 17.52
N ASN A 44 19.55 3.35 16.22
CA ASN A 44 19.96 4.51 15.44
C ASN A 44 18.77 5.43 15.18
N ILE A 45 18.96 6.74 15.32
CA ILE A 45 17.91 7.73 15.11
C ILE A 45 18.19 8.50 13.82
N THR A 46 17.22 8.48 12.92
CA THR A 46 17.18 9.36 11.75
C THR A 46 16.20 10.49 12.02
N MET A 47 16.71 11.71 12.15
CA MET A 47 15.87 12.89 12.34
C MET A 47 15.23 13.29 11.00
N LEU A 48 13.91 13.41 11.01
CA LEU A 48 13.12 13.90 9.87
C LEU A 48 12.87 15.40 9.97
N PHE A 49 12.78 15.90 11.21
CA PHE A 49 12.58 17.29 11.52
C PHE A 49 13.15 17.61 12.89
N GLU A 50 13.97 18.64 12.96
CA GLU A 50 14.48 19.20 14.20
C GLU A 50 14.54 20.72 14.06
N ASN A 51 13.45 21.40 14.42
CA ASN A 51 13.39 22.86 14.31
C ASN A 51 12.34 23.45 15.24
N HIS A 52 12.41 24.77 15.43
CA HIS A 52 11.38 25.53 16.10
C HIS A 52 10.15 25.67 15.22
N VAL A 53 8.99 25.36 15.78
CA VAL A 53 7.70 25.53 15.11
C VAL A 53 6.98 26.67 15.76
N VAL A 54 6.56 27.67 14.98
CA VAL A 54 5.73 28.75 15.51
C VAL A 54 4.43 28.15 16.04
N ALA A 55 4.02 28.50 17.25
CA ALA A 55 2.79 28.03 17.84
C ALA A 55 2.01 29.25 18.30
N PHE A 56 0.97 29.60 17.55
CA PHE A 56 0.06 30.66 17.96
C PHE A 56 -0.91 30.09 18.99
N PRO A 57 -1.04 30.70 20.18
CA PRO A 57 -2.11 30.35 21.09
C PRO A 57 -3.46 30.59 20.38
N GLU A 58 -4.48 29.80 20.72
CA GLU A 58 -5.84 30.14 20.28
C GLU A 58 -6.21 31.50 20.86
N GLU A 59 -6.90 32.34 20.08
CA GLU A 59 -7.47 33.57 20.61
C GLU A 59 -8.37 33.23 21.80
N ASN A 60 -8.18 33.93 22.92
CA ASN A 60 -9.08 33.87 24.07
C ASN A 60 -10.42 34.54 23.69
N GLU A 61 -11.16 33.96 22.75
CA GLU A 61 -12.52 34.38 22.51
C GLU A 61 -13.40 33.81 23.63
N ASN A 62 -14.08 34.71 24.35
CA ASN A 62 -15.34 34.37 25.00
C ASN A 62 -16.30 33.89 23.89
N LYS A 63 -16.24 32.60 23.54
CA LYS A 63 -17.09 32.04 22.50
C LYS A 63 -18.51 32.03 23.01
N GLU A 64 -19.31 33.01 22.57
CA GLU A 64 -20.75 32.81 22.46
C GLU A 64 -20.96 31.52 21.67
N VAL A 65 -21.85 30.66 22.18
CA VAL A 65 -22.13 29.35 21.61
C VAL A 65 -22.81 29.57 20.25
N VAL A 66 -22.01 29.68 19.19
CA VAL A 66 -22.51 29.63 17.82
C VAL A 66 -23.07 28.21 17.62
N PRO A 67 -24.34 28.07 17.18
CA PRO A 67 -24.98 26.77 17.04
C PRO A 67 -24.13 25.86 16.14
N GLN A 68 -23.92 24.62 16.59
CA GLN A 68 -23.11 23.61 15.90
C GLN A 68 -23.58 23.47 14.44
N LYS A 69 -22.85 24.10 13.51
CA LYS A 69 -22.95 23.75 12.10
C LYS A 69 -22.33 22.37 11.91
N LEU A 70 -23.03 21.57 11.12
CA LEU A 70 -22.79 20.16 10.84
C LEU A 70 -21.29 19.84 10.69
N LYS A 71 -20.81 18.87 11.50
CA LYS A 71 -19.45 18.33 11.43
C LYS A 71 -19.28 17.58 10.11
N TYR A 72 -18.98 18.29 9.02
CA TYR A 72 -18.77 17.61 7.75
C TYR A 72 -17.46 16.82 7.71
N LEU A 73 -16.50 17.09 8.61
CA LEU A 73 -15.25 16.33 8.69
C LEU A 73 -14.79 16.14 10.14
N ASN A 74 -14.37 14.92 10.48
CA ASN A 74 -13.79 14.57 11.79
C ASN A 74 -12.47 15.35 11.98
N LYS A 75 -12.15 15.72 13.24
CA LYS A 75 -10.95 16.48 13.65
C LYS A 75 -9.61 15.87 13.23
N ASN A 76 -9.64 14.64 12.74
CA ASN A 76 -8.49 13.83 12.38
C ASN A 76 -8.38 13.58 10.87
N THR A 77 -9.27 14.13 10.04
CA THR A 77 -9.23 13.87 8.59
C THR A 77 -7.95 14.47 7.99
N PRO A 78 -7.06 13.66 7.38
CA PRO A 78 -5.88 14.17 6.71
C PRO A 78 -6.25 15.16 5.60
N LEU A 79 -5.53 16.27 5.50
CA LEU A 79 -5.76 17.31 4.47
C LEU A 79 -5.66 16.76 3.04
N LEU A 80 -4.96 15.62 2.83
CA LEU A 80 -4.90 14.96 1.54
C LEU A 80 -6.29 14.51 1.02
N VAL A 81 -7.24 14.21 1.92
CA VAL A 81 -8.63 13.87 1.57
C VAL A 81 -9.44 15.09 1.11
N LEU A 82 -9.00 16.31 1.45
CA LEU A 82 -9.67 17.54 1.04
C LEU A 82 -9.47 17.88 -0.44
N ALA A 83 -8.42 17.35 -1.08
CA ALA A 83 -8.11 17.66 -2.48
C ALA A 83 -9.25 17.25 -3.44
N SER A 84 -9.83 16.05 -3.25
CA SER A 84 -10.98 15.57 -4.04
C SER A 84 -12.28 16.34 -3.75
N TYR A 85 -12.44 16.93 -2.56
CA TYR A 85 -13.62 17.74 -2.21
C TYR A 85 -13.62 19.12 -2.89
N LEU A 86 -12.46 19.58 -3.36
CA LEU A 86 -12.25 20.91 -3.93
C LEU A 86 -12.32 20.94 -5.46
N GLU A 87 -12.69 19.83 -6.13
CA GLU A 87 -12.79 19.82 -7.60
C GLU A 87 -14.12 20.37 -8.18
N GLY A 88 -15.13 20.69 -7.35
CA GLY A 88 -16.47 21.16 -7.79
C GLY A 88 -16.67 22.69 -7.91
N ALA A 89 -17.90 23.16 -8.18
CA ALA A 89 -18.17 24.58 -8.49
C ALA A 89 -18.07 25.58 -7.30
N CYS A 90 -18.17 25.13 -6.04
CA CYS A 90 -18.10 25.99 -4.83
C CYS A 90 -16.78 25.81 -4.06
N LYS A 91 -15.64 25.90 -4.76
CA LYS A 91 -14.30 25.58 -4.21
C LYS A 91 -13.90 26.50 -3.08
N ARG A 92 -14.15 27.80 -3.25
CA ARG A 92 -13.62 28.85 -2.37
C ARG A 92 -14.40 28.93 -1.06
N GLU A 93 -15.72 28.92 -1.12
CA GLU A 93 -16.59 29.04 0.05
C GLU A 93 -16.44 27.81 0.95
N LYS A 94 -16.40 26.61 0.36
CA LYS A 94 -16.15 25.37 1.11
C LYS A 94 -14.73 25.31 1.66
N LEU A 95 -13.72 25.74 0.91
CA LEU A 95 -12.35 25.82 1.41
C LEU A 95 -12.24 26.79 2.60
N VAL A 96 -12.83 27.98 2.47
CA VAL A 96 -12.89 28.98 3.56
C VAL A 96 -13.63 28.41 4.76
N GLU A 97 -14.78 27.76 4.57
CA GLU A 97 -15.55 27.12 5.65
C GLU A 97 -14.73 26.02 6.34
N ILE A 98 -14.05 25.17 5.58
CA ILE A 98 -13.19 24.10 6.11
C ILE A 98 -12.01 24.70 6.88
N LEU A 99 -11.30 25.68 6.31
CA LEU A 99 -10.18 26.36 6.97
C LEU A 99 -10.62 27.14 8.22
N THR A 100 -11.82 27.71 8.23
CA THR A 100 -12.39 28.44 9.39
C THR A 100 -12.81 27.49 10.51
N ASN A 101 -13.18 26.24 10.19
CA ASN A 101 -13.66 25.25 11.17
C ASN A 101 -12.63 24.18 11.55
N ILE A 102 -11.50 24.07 10.84
CA ILE A 102 -10.35 23.26 11.27
C ILE A 102 -9.86 23.87 12.58
N GLN A 103 -10.00 23.13 13.68
CA GLN A 103 -9.40 23.50 14.98
C GLN A 103 -7.89 23.72 14.81
N ALA A 104 -7.25 24.50 15.69
CA ALA A 104 -5.85 24.92 15.66
C ALA A 104 -4.79 23.78 15.77
N GLY A 105 -4.97 22.71 15.00
CA GLY A 105 -4.05 21.63 14.76
C GLY A 105 -3.27 21.92 13.49
N ARG A 106 -1.95 22.09 13.62
CA ARG A 106 -1.08 22.12 12.45
C ARG A 106 -0.77 20.70 12.03
N HIS A 107 -0.97 20.40 10.76
CA HIS A 107 -0.72 19.07 10.20
C HIS A 107 0.58 19.08 9.41
N TYR A 108 1.49 18.19 9.79
CA TYR A 108 2.76 17.98 9.09
C TYR A 108 2.83 16.56 8.57
N TYR A 109 3.42 16.40 7.39
CA TYR A 109 3.65 15.10 6.75
C TYR A 109 5.14 14.95 6.54
N PHE A 110 5.69 13.87 7.06
CA PHE A 110 7.08 13.52 6.91
C PHE A 110 7.19 12.19 6.17
N THR A 111 8.18 12.12 5.29
CA THR A 111 8.45 10.93 4.49
C THR A 111 9.72 10.29 5.03
N TYR A 112 9.63 9.02 5.42
CA TYR A 112 10.79 8.21 5.78
C TYR A 112 10.98 7.13 4.71
N ASN A 113 12.12 7.19 4.03
CA ASN A 113 12.53 6.18 3.08
C ASN A 113 13.26 5.08 3.85
N VAL A 114 12.71 3.86 3.83
CA VAL A 114 13.33 2.69 4.46
C VAL A 114 14.49 2.25 3.58
N PRO A 115 15.75 2.24 4.07
CA PRO A 115 16.88 1.78 3.27
C PRO A 115 16.72 0.34 2.76
N ASP A 116 17.34 0.01 1.62
CA ASP A 116 17.30 -1.35 1.05
C ASP A 116 17.92 -2.41 1.98
N ASN A 117 18.83 -1.98 2.85
CA ASN A 117 19.52 -2.83 3.83
C ASN A 117 19.07 -2.53 5.28
N ALA A 118 17.93 -1.87 5.46
CA ALA A 118 17.44 -1.50 6.78
C ALA A 118 17.23 -2.73 7.67
N PRO A 119 17.56 -2.68 8.97
CA PRO A 119 17.27 -3.79 9.88
C PRO A 119 15.78 -4.12 9.89
N LEU A 120 15.43 -5.40 9.93
CA LEU A 120 14.04 -5.82 10.11
C LEU A 120 13.61 -5.57 11.56
N GLY A 121 12.32 -5.33 11.76
CA GLY A 121 11.68 -5.27 13.06
C GLY A 121 11.02 -3.95 13.38
N LYS A 122 10.88 -3.66 14.69
CA LYS A 122 10.16 -2.48 15.19
C LYS A 122 10.92 -1.17 15.00
N TYR A 123 10.33 -0.25 14.23
CA TYR A 123 10.76 1.14 14.16
C TYR A 123 9.87 1.99 15.03
N THR A 124 10.45 2.77 15.93
CA THR A 124 9.72 3.66 16.85
C THR A 124 9.90 5.12 16.44
N LEU A 125 8.86 5.93 16.52
CA LEU A 125 8.99 7.35 16.23
C LEU A 125 9.55 8.10 17.44
N VAL A 126 10.50 8.97 17.17
CA VAL A 126 10.84 10.08 18.05
C VAL A 126 9.84 11.19 17.76
N SER A 127 9.06 11.58 18.76
CA SER A 127 8.08 12.67 18.64
C SER A 127 8.07 13.49 19.93
N GLU A 128 8.93 14.49 19.96
CA GLU A 128 9.19 15.31 21.15
C GLU A 128 8.90 16.78 20.88
N VAL A 129 8.23 17.42 21.82
CA VAL A 129 8.05 18.87 21.86
C VAL A 129 8.75 19.39 23.11
N HIS A 130 9.79 20.19 22.89
CA HIS A 130 10.62 20.80 23.92
C HIS A 130 10.18 22.24 24.17
N ASN A 131 9.84 22.55 25.42
CA ASN A 131 9.47 23.90 25.84
C ASN A 131 9.96 24.19 27.26
N ASN A 132 10.78 25.24 27.41
CA ASN A 132 11.39 25.64 28.68
C ASN A 132 12.03 24.46 29.46
N GLY A 133 12.79 23.60 28.77
CA GLY A 133 13.44 22.43 29.37
C GLY A 133 12.53 21.24 29.65
N ASN A 134 11.21 21.35 29.41
CA ASN A 134 10.28 20.22 29.52
C ASN A 134 10.09 19.52 28.19
N ILE A 135 10.00 18.19 28.22
CA ILE A 135 9.71 17.35 27.05
C ILE A 135 8.27 16.86 27.14
N LYS A 136 7.50 17.10 26.08
CA LYS A 136 6.18 16.50 25.87
C LYS A 136 6.25 15.50 24.73
N TYR A 137 5.78 14.29 25.00
CA TYR A 137 5.67 13.22 24.01
C TYR A 137 4.28 13.22 23.36
N SER A 138 4.18 12.52 22.22
CA SER A 138 2.92 12.24 21.57
C SER A 138 1.93 11.50 22.49
N LYS A 139 0.65 11.88 22.44
CA LYS A 139 -0.42 11.16 23.15
C LYS A 139 -0.58 9.71 22.65
N THR A 140 -0.12 9.43 21.44
CA THR A 140 -0.16 8.10 20.82
C THR A 140 1.17 7.35 20.91
N HIS A 141 2.10 7.76 21.79
CA HIS A 141 3.46 7.21 21.87
C HIS A 141 3.56 5.67 21.94
N LEU A 142 2.57 4.98 22.54
CA LEU A 142 2.52 3.51 22.55
C LEU A 142 2.34 2.90 21.15
N ASP A 143 1.60 3.60 20.30
CA ASP A 143 1.27 3.20 18.93
C ASP A 143 2.16 3.89 17.90
N ASP A 144 3.11 4.73 18.31
CA ASP A 144 3.99 5.48 17.42
C ASP A 144 5.16 4.61 16.93
N HIS A 145 4.81 3.51 16.27
CA HIS A 145 5.74 2.58 15.66
C HIS A 145 5.18 2.00 14.35
N PHE A 146 6.08 1.46 13.54
CA PHE A 146 5.78 0.62 12.38
C PHE A 146 6.80 -0.52 12.31
N TRP A 147 6.53 -1.50 11.46
CA TRP A 147 7.36 -2.68 11.31
C TRP A 147 7.99 -2.74 9.93
N VAL A 148 9.27 -3.07 9.84
CA VAL A 148 9.92 -3.45 8.58
C VAL A 148 10.06 -4.97 8.59
N GLU A 149 9.39 -5.64 7.66
CA GLU A 149 9.20 -7.09 7.70
C GLU A 149 9.69 -7.73 6.42
N LYS A 150 9.94 -9.04 6.45
CA LYS A 150 10.26 -9.80 5.25
C LYS A 150 9.82 -11.24 5.38
N ILE A 151 9.06 -11.70 4.39
CA ILE A 151 8.74 -13.11 4.19
C ILE A 151 9.26 -13.53 2.83
N SER A 152 9.87 -14.71 2.75
CA SER A 152 10.29 -15.28 1.47
C SER A 152 9.82 -16.70 1.29
N LEU A 153 9.56 -17.07 0.05
CA LEU A 153 9.53 -18.45 -0.38
C LEU A 153 10.96 -19.01 -0.38
N ILE A 154 11.17 -20.14 0.31
CA ILE A 154 12.46 -20.82 0.43
C ILE A 154 12.59 -21.96 -0.58
N ASN A 155 11.51 -22.73 -0.76
CA ASN A 155 11.48 -23.87 -1.65
C ASN A 155 10.04 -24.22 -2.04
N VAL A 156 9.85 -24.78 -3.23
CA VAL A 156 8.61 -25.41 -3.66
C VAL A 156 8.86 -26.87 -4.02
N LYS A 157 8.25 -27.76 -3.24
CA LYS A 157 8.21 -29.19 -3.56
C LYS A 157 6.96 -29.47 -4.40
N LYS A 158 7.08 -29.32 -5.72
CA LYS A 158 5.95 -29.47 -6.66
C LYS A 158 5.25 -30.83 -6.56
N GLU A 159 6.01 -31.92 -6.42
CA GLU A 159 5.47 -33.28 -6.31
C GLU A 159 4.66 -33.49 -5.02
N GLU A 160 5.15 -32.96 -3.90
CA GLU A 160 4.47 -33.02 -2.60
C GLU A 160 3.37 -31.96 -2.46
N LYS A 161 3.27 -31.03 -3.43
CA LYS A 161 2.42 -29.83 -3.39
C LYS A 161 2.61 -29.01 -2.11
N ILE A 162 3.86 -28.78 -1.73
CA ILE A 162 4.23 -28.05 -0.52
C ILE A 162 5.11 -26.85 -0.87
N ALA A 163 4.76 -25.68 -0.32
CA ALA A 163 5.59 -24.48 -0.32
C ALA A 163 6.17 -24.26 1.07
N MET A 164 7.47 -23.98 1.12
CA MET A 164 8.17 -23.65 2.37
C MET A 164 8.42 -22.14 2.39
N VAL A 165 7.82 -21.44 3.35
CA VAL A 165 7.99 -20.00 3.54
C VAL A 165 8.72 -19.71 4.85
N TYR A 166 9.45 -18.61 4.89
CA TYR A 166 10.22 -18.20 6.06
C TYR A 166 9.94 -16.75 6.43
N ASN A 167 9.66 -16.51 7.71
CA ASN A 167 9.58 -15.17 8.28
C ASN A 167 10.98 -14.76 8.76
N HIS A 168 11.57 -13.76 8.11
CA HIS A 168 12.89 -13.21 8.49
C HIS A 168 12.79 -12.18 9.63
N SER A 169 11.58 -11.79 10.02
CA SER A 169 11.35 -10.76 11.03
C SER A 169 11.54 -11.36 12.43
N GLU A 170 12.01 -10.54 13.37
CA GLU A 170 12.16 -10.91 14.78
C GLU A 170 10.81 -10.92 15.53
N GLU A 171 9.74 -10.51 14.84
CA GLU A 171 8.40 -10.37 15.38
C GLU A 171 7.38 -11.17 14.58
N LYS A 172 6.20 -11.34 15.18
CA LYS A 172 5.10 -12.05 14.54
C LYS A 172 4.61 -11.29 13.31
N THR A 173 4.45 -12.03 12.22
CA THR A 173 4.00 -11.46 10.94
C THR A 173 2.66 -12.09 10.55
N PRO A 174 1.54 -11.35 10.65
CA PRO A 174 0.29 -11.71 10.00
C PRO A 174 0.46 -11.89 8.50
N VAL A 175 -0.06 -13.01 8.04
CA VAL A 175 -0.09 -13.42 6.64
C VAL A 175 -1.49 -13.92 6.29
N LYS A 176 -1.80 -13.85 5.00
CA LYS A 176 -3.03 -14.40 4.43
C LYS A 176 -2.66 -15.28 3.26
N ILE A 177 -3.12 -16.52 3.26
CA ILE A 177 -3.06 -17.40 2.10
C ILE A 177 -4.31 -17.20 1.28
N VAL A 178 -4.12 -16.95 -0.01
CA VAL A 178 -5.19 -16.76 -0.98
C VAL A 178 -5.04 -17.83 -2.06
N ARG A 179 -6.07 -18.65 -2.20
CA ARG A 179 -6.18 -19.70 -3.22
C ARG A 179 -7.24 -19.29 -4.22
N SER A 180 -6.87 -19.17 -5.47
CA SER A 180 -7.75 -18.74 -6.56
C SER A 180 -7.84 -19.81 -7.64
N PHE A 181 -9.07 -20.11 -8.05
CA PHE A 181 -9.35 -21.08 -9.10
C PHE A 181 -10.62 -20.69 -9.87
N ILE A 182 -10.74 -21.17 -11.09
CA ILE A 182 -11.95 -21.03 -11.92
C ILE A 182 -12.87 -22.21 -11.60
N ASN A 183 -14.11 -21.93 -11.23
CA ASN A 183 -15.11 -22.96 -10.96
C ASN A 183 -15.69 -23.56 -12.26
N SER A 184 -16.56 -24.55 -12.14
CA SER A 184 -17.23 -25.19 -13.29
C SER A 184 -18.11 -24.25 -14.12
N GLU A 185 -18.48 -23.09 -13.58
CA GLU A 185 -19.28 -22.06 -14.25
C GLU A 185 -18.41 -21.00 -14.94
N GLY A 186 -17.08 -21.12 -14.90
CA GLY A 186 -16.15 -20.15 -15.46
C GLY A 186 -15.90 -18.92 -14.59
N CYS A 187 -16.41 -18.91 -13.36
CA CYS A 187 -16.26 -17.80 -12.42
C CYS A 187 -15.03 -18.00 -11.51
N MET A 188 -14.33 -16.91 -11.19
CA MET A 188 -13.25 -16.93 -10.20
C MET A 188 -13.82 -17.15 -8.80
N LYS A 189 -13.33 -18.17 -8.11
CA LYS A 189 -13.57 -18.43 -6.70
C LYS A 189 -12.28 -18.30 -5.93
N THR A 190 -12.38 -17.73 -4.73
CA THR A 190 -11.23 -17.51 -3.85
C THR A 190 -11.49 -18.08 -2.46
N GLU A 191 -10.49 -18.78 -1.92
CA GLU A 191 -10.47 -19.28 -0.56
C GLU A 191 -9.33 -18.59 0.20
N MET A 192 -9.62 -18.15 1.42
CA MET A 192 -8.70 -17.35 2.22
C MET A 192 -8.51 -17.94 3.61
N GLU A 193 -7.28 -17.90 4.08
CA GLU A 193 -6.89 -18.34 5.42
C GLU A 193 -5.88 -17.34 5.98
N ALA A 194 -6.16 -16.78 7.16
CA ALA A 194 -5.27 -15.82 7.82
C ALA A 194 -4.66 -16.43 9.08
N PHE A 195 -3.38 -16.20 9.30
CA PHE A 195 -2.67 -16.62 10.50
C PHE A 195 -1.44 -15.74 10.76
N GLU A 196 -0.77 -15.93 11.89
CA GLU A 196 0.51 -15.28 12.18
C GLU A 196 1.66 -16.28 12.04
N MET A 197 2.73 -15.87 11.36
CA MET A 197 4.01 -16.57 11.42
C MET A 197 4.80 -16.07 12.63
N ASN A 198 5.34 -17.00 13.42
CA ASN A 198 6.23 -16.69 14.52
C ASN A 198 7.57 -16.12 14.00
N PRO A 199 8.33 -15.43 14.87
CA PRO A 199 9.68 -14.96 14.54
C PRO A 199 10.57 -16.10 14.04
N ASN A 200 11.31 -15.86 12.95
CA ASN A 200 12.26 -16.83 12.40
C ASN A 200 11.64 -18.22 12.13
N GLU A 201 10.33 -18.29 11.89
CA GLU A 201 9.62 -19.54 11.62
C GLU A 201 9.76 -19.93 10.15
N THR A 202 10.12 -21.20 9.91
CA THR A 202 9.89 -21.86 8.62
C THR A 202 8.57 -22.60 8.69
N LYS A 203 7.62 -22.26 7.81
CA LYS A 203 6.31 -22.88 7.77
C LYS A 203 6.08 -23.62 6.45
N SER A 204 5.58 -24.84 6.57
CA SER A 204 5.12 -25.65 5.43
C SER A 204 3.67 -25.34 5.12
N LEU A 205 3.38 -25.02 3.86
CA LEU A 205 2.05 -24.68 3.38
C LEU A 205 1.64 -25.64 2.28
N SER A 206 0.46 -26.24 2.44
CA SER A 206 -0.14 -27.07 1.39
C SER A 206 -0.64 -26.19 0.25
N ILE A 207 -0.17 -26.53 -0.96
CA ILE A 207 -0.55 -25.89 -2.20
C ILE A 207 -1.68 -26.72 -2.82
N SER A 208 -2.88 -26.17 -2.86
CA SER A 208 -4.00 -26.80 -3.57
C SER A 208 -3.84 -26.61 -5.08
N THR A 209 -4.66 -27.31 -5.87
CA THR A 209 -4.81 -27.02 -7.31
C THR A 209 -5.31 -25.59 -7.51
N GLY A 210 -4.74 -24.86 -8.46
CA GLY A 210 -5.03 -23.44 -8.71
C GLY A 210 -3.90 -22.52 -8.25
N ASN A 211 -4.05 -21.22 -8.48
CA ASN A 211 -3.05 -20.22 -8.11
C ASN A 211 -3.09 -19.95 -6.61
N THR A 212 -1.96 -20.08 -5.93
CA THR A 212 -1.86 -19.90 -4.48
C THR A 212 -0.81 -18.84 -4.16
N PHE A 213 -1.21 -17.85 -3.37
CA PHE A 213 -0.38 -16.72 -2.97
C PHE A 213 -0.37 -16.58 -1.45
N LEU A 214 0.78 -16.18 -0.91
CA LEU A 214 0.88 -15.65 0.43
C LEU A 214 0.94 -14.12 0.34
N LEU A 215 0.00 -13.46 1.01
CA LEU A 215 -0.05 -12.02 1.17
C LEU A 215 0.46 -11.65 2.56
N TYR A 216 1.33 -10.66 2.64
CA TYR A 216 1.77 -10.09 3.91
C TYR A 216 1.90 -8.56 3.76
N ASN A 217 2.39 -7.88 4.80
CA ASN A 217 2.57 -6.43 4.75
C ASN A 217 1.27 -5.66 4.47
N GLU A 218 0.21 -5.94 5.22
CA GLU A 218 -1.15 -5.41 4.94
C GLU A 218 -1.58 -5.68 3.49
N GLU A 219 -1.24 -6.87 2.97
CA GLU A 219 -1.62 -7.37 1.64
C GLU A 219 -0.96 -6.65 0.45
N ARG A 220 0.03 -5.78 0.69
CA ARG A 220 0.80 -5.14 -0.38
C ARG A 220 1.86 -6.04 -0.99
N GLU A 221 2.36 -7.00 -0.22
CA GLU A 221 3.40 -7.91 -0.67
C GLU A 221 2.80 -9.27 -1.01
N ILE A 222 3.12 -9.75 -2.21
CA ILE A 222 2.58 -10.99 -2.79
C ILE A 222 3.73 -11.97 -2.97
N VAL A 223 3.60 -13.17 -2.40
CA VAL A 223 4.55 -14.27 -2.59
C VAL A 223 3.83 -15.42 -3.28
N PRO A 224 4.07 -15.63 -4.58
CA PRO A 224 3.54 -16.81 -5.29
C PRO A 224 4.10 -18.09 -4.68
N LEU A 225 3.24 -19.08 -4.40
CA LEU A 225 3.64 -20.31 -3.70
C LEU A 225 3.84 -21.52 -4.63
N LEU A 226 3.52 -21.40 -5.92
CA LEU A 226 3.60 -22.50 -6.89
C LEU A 226 4.96 -22.61 -7.59
N GLU A 227 5.61 -21.49 -7.85
CA GLU A 227 6.86 -21.41 -8.58
C GLU A 227 7.74 -20.32 -7.97
N GLU A 228 9.04 -20.49 -8.06
CA GLU A 228 9.97 -19.42 -7.71
C GLU A 228 9.96 -18.36 -8.82
N LYS A 229 9.63 -17.12 -8.45
CA LYS A 229 9.66 -15.93 -9.34
C LYS A 229 8.90 -16.16 -10.66
N PRO A 230 7.60 -16.55 -10.60
CA PRO A 230 6.83 -16.75 -11.81
C PRO A 230 6.73 -15.45 -12.61
N ILE A 231 6.73 -15.60 -13.92
CA ILE A 231 6.41 -14.51 -14.84
C ILE A 231 4.95 -14.70 -15.24
N HIS A 232 4.09 -13.83 -14.73
CA HIS A 232 2.67 -13.81 -15.05
C HIS A 232 2.42 -13.03 -16.34
N LEU A 233 1.41 -13.45 -17.08
CA LEU A 233 0.98 -12.82 -18.33
C LEU A 233 -0.28 -12.00 -18.07
N ILE A 234 -0.21 -10.70 -18.34
CA ILE A 234 -1.32 -9.76 -18.16
C ILE A 234 -1.61 -9.07 -19.48
N LYS A 235 -2.83 -9.21 -19.98
CA LYS A 235 -3.31 -8.48 -21.14
C LYS A 235 -3.35 -6.98 -20.84
N ASN A 236 -3.05 -6.19 -21.84
CA ASN A 236 -3.07 -4.75 -21.72
C ASN A 236 -4.52 -4.25 -21.60
N HIS A 237 -4.94 -3.95 -20.38
CA HIS A 237 -6.30 -3.53 -20.07
C HIS A 237 -6.71 -2.18 -20.70
N GLU A 238 -5.77 -1.42 -21.26
CA GLU A 238 -6.06 -0.19 -22.01
C GLU A 238 -6.56 -0.47 -23.44
N ILE A 239 -6.41 -1.70 -23.93
CA ILE A 239 -6.77 -2.10 -25.28
C ILE A 239 -8.21 -2.63 -25.30
N LEU A 240 -9.02 -2.07 -26.20
CA LEU A 240 -10.41 -2.46 -26.35
C LEU A 240 -10.51 -3.76 -27.16
N LEU A 241 -11.17 -4.77 -26.60
CA LEU A 241 -11.63 -5.94 -27.34
C LEU A 241 -13.01 -5.66 -27.96
N VAL A 242 -13.11 -5.74 -29.28
CA VAL A 242 -14.36 -5.65 -30.03
C VAL A 242 -14.68 -7.00 -30.64
N SER A 243 -15.77 -7.61 -30.19
CA SER A 243 -16.29 -8.87 -30.74
C SER A 243 -17.51 -8.59 -31.63
N LYS A 244 -17.36 -8.81 -32.94
CA LYS A 244 -18.50 -8.71 -33.90
C LYS A 244 -19.26 -10.03 -34.01
N SER A 245 -18.57 -11.14 -33.80
CA SER A 245 -19.10 -12.50 -33.68
C SER A 245 -18.14 -13.33 -32.81
N PRO A 246 -18.49 -14.56 -32.41
CA PRO A 246 -17.57 -15.42 -31.64
C PRO A 246 -16.20 -15.63 -32.31
N GLU A 247 -16.17 -15.63 -33.64
CA GLU A 247 -14.97 -15.86 -34.46
C GLU A 247 -14.26 -14.57 -34.86
N LEU A 248 -14.94 -13.41 -34.80
CA LEU A 248 -14.41 -12.13 -35.25
C LEU A 248 -14.13 -11.21 -34.07
N ASN A 249 -12.90 -11.30 -33.57
CA ASN A 249 -12.40 -10.55 -32.44
C ASN A 249 -11.27 -9.60 -32.88
N TYR A 250 -11.37 -8.34 -32.49
CA TYR A 250 -10.38 -7.31 -32.80
C TYR A 250 -9.90 -6.62 -31.53
N LEU A 251 -8.60 -6.35 -31.45
CA LEU A 251 -8.00 -5.53 -30.42
C LEU A 251 -7.66 -4.15 -30.98
N MET A 252 -8.19 -3.10 -30.36
CA MET A 252 -7.98 -1.71 -30.79
C MET A 252 -7.18 -0.97 -29.73
N LYS A 253 -5.98 -0.51 -30.10
CA LYS A 253 -5.13 0.30 -29.23
C LYS A 253 -5.77 1.68 -29.06
N LYS A 254 -5.70 2.21 -27.83
CA LYS A 254 -6.20 3.55 -27.52
C LYS A 254 -5.37 4.59 -28.28
N ASP A 255 -6.05 5.60 -28.82
CA ASP A 255 -5.43 6.77 -29.49
C ASP A 255 -4.64 6.43 -30.77
N THR A 256 -4.89 5.26 -31.37
CA THR A 256 -4.30 4.85 -32.67
C THR A 256 -5.36 4.26 -33.58
N ASP A 257 -5.17 4.38 -34.90
CA ASP A 257 -5.99 3.70 -35.90
C ASP A 257 -5.59 2.23 -36.13
N GLU A 258 -4.71 1.68 -35.27
CA GLU A 258 -4.26 0.29 -35.34
C GLU A 258 -5.26 -0.67 -34.70
N ALA A 259 -5.63 -1.71 -35.45
CA ALA A 259 -6.44 -2.81 -34.96
C ALA A 259 -5.82 -4.16 -35.33
N PHE A 260 -5.80 -5.09 -34.39
CA PHE A 260 -5.30 -6.45 -34.58
C PHE A 260 -6.48 -7.41 -34.64
N SER A 261 -6.59 -8.19 -35.72
CA SER A 261 -7.52 -9.30 -35.77
C SER A 261 -6.92 -10.49 -35.03
N LEU A 262 -7.68 -11.07 -34.11
CA LEU A 262 -7.24 -12.24 -33.35
C LEU A 262 -7.69 -13.52 -34.03
N THR A 263 -6.76 -14.47 -34.19
CA THR A 263 -7.09 -15.87 -34.42
C THR A 263 -7.75 -16.46 -33.17
N SER A 264 -8.40 -17.62 -33.30
CA SER A 264 -9.02 -18.32 -32.17
C SER A 264 -8.02 -18.60 -31.05
N GLU A 265 -6.79 -19.03 -31.40
CA GLU A 265 -5.74 -19.31 -30.42
C GLU A 265 -5.19 -18.03 -29.76
N ALA A 266 -5.04 -16.94 -30.52
CA ALA A 266 -4.62 -15.65 -29.96
C ALA A 266 -5.70 -15.07 -29.04
N LYS A 267 -6.98 -15.26 -29.37
CA LYS A 267 -8.11 -14.90 -28.50
C LYS A 267 -8.12 -15.71 -27.22
N GLU A 268 -7.87 -17.01 -27.30
CA GLU A 268 -7.80 -17.87 -26.12
C GLU A 268 -6.63 -17.45 -25.20
N LEU A 269 -5.45 -17.18 -25.76
CA LEU A 269 -4.32 -16.67 -25.00
C LEU A 269 -4.61 -15.29 -24.38
N TRP A 270 -5.23 -14.38 -25.14
CA TRP A 270 -5.68 -13.08 -24.65
C TRP A 270 -6.62 -13.19 -23.45
N ASP A 271 -7.59 -14.11 -23.52
CA ASP A 271 -8.57 -14.29 -22.45
C ASP A 271 -7.94 -14.86 -21.19
N LYS A 272 -7.01 -15.80 -21.34
CA LYS A 272 -6.27 -16.44 -20.23
C LYS A 272 -5.17 -15.55 -19.62
N ALA A 273 -4.70 -14.52 -20.33
CA ALA A 273 -3.69 -13.58 -19.83
C ALA A 273 -4.29 -12.56 -18.85
N ASP A 274 -4.89 -13.04 -17.75
CA ASP A 274 -5.56 -12.26 -16.71
C ASP A 274 -4.69 -12.06 -15.45
N GLY A 275 -3.41 -12.43 -15.53
CA GLY A 275 -2.47 -12.43 -14.40
C GLY A 275 -2.38 -13.77 -13.68
N LEU A 276 -3.21 -14.76 -14.00
CA LEU A 276 -3.12 -16.12 -13.44
C LEU A 276 -2.26 -17.06 -14.28
N LEU A 277 -2.17 -16.82 -15.59
CA LEU A 277 -1.35 -17.61 -16.49
C LEU A 277 0.14 -17.27 -16.34
N THR A 278 1.00 -18.27 -16.20
CA THR A 278 2.45 -18.10 -16.15
C THR A 278 3.09 -18.42 -17.49
N LYS A 279 4.18 -17.74 -17.82
CA LYS A 279 4.94 -17.98 -19.06
C LYS A 279 5.44 -19.43 -19.18
N ASN A 280 5.76 -20.07 -18.05
CA ASN A 280 6.28 -21.42 -17.99
C ASN A 280 5.22 -22.49 -18.30
N SER A 281 3.92 -22.17 -18.18
CA SER A 281 2.84 -23.11 -18.47
C SER A 281 2.41 -23.11 -19.94
N LEU A 282 2.95 -22.20 -20.77
CA LEU A 282 2.63 -22.14 -22.19
C LEU A 282 3.18 -23.33 -22.97
N SER A 283 2.38 -23.87 -23.88
CA SER A 283 2.85 -24.79 -24.92
C SER A 283 3.76 -24.07 -25.93
N LYS A 284 4.50 -24.85 -26.74
CA LYS A 284 5.38 -24.29 -27.79
C LYS A 284 4.62 -23.35 -28.75
N LYS A 285 3.41 -23.74 -29.15
CA LYS A 285 2.56 -22.94 -30.05
C LYS A 285 2.07 -21.66 -29.38
N GLU A 286 1.59 -21.75 -28.13
CA GLU A 286 1.19 -20.55 -27.38
C GLU A 286 2.36 -19.59 -27.16
N LEU A 287 3.58 -20.11 -27.01
CA LEU A 287 4.77 -19.30 -26.81
C LEU A 287 5.20 -18.53 -28.08
N GLU A 288 4.88 -19.05 -29.27
CA GLU A 288 5.06 -18.33 -30.54
C GLU A 288 4.05 -17.17 -30.66
N ILE A 289 2.77 -17.46 -30.43
CA ILE A 289 1.70 -16.45 -30.41
C ILE A 289 2.00 -15.36 -29.37
N PHE A 290 2.43 -15.77 -28.18
CA PHE A 290 2.79 -14.86 -27.10
C PHE A 290 3.89 -13.87 -27.51
N LYS A 291 4.92 -14.31 -28.24
CA LYS A 291 6.01 -13.42 -28.69
C LYS A 291 5.51 -12.31 -29.60
N GLU A 292 4.58 -12.63 -30.51
CA GLU A 292 3.96 -11.63 -31.39
C GLU A 292 3.10 -10.65 -30.58
N MET A 293 2.27 -11.18 -29.68
CA MET A 293 1.41 -10.36 -28.84
C MET A 293 2.18 -9.47 -27.84
N GLU A 294 3.31 -9.95 -27.33
CA GLU A 294 4.21 -9.17 -26.48
C GLU A 294 4.91 -8.06 -27.26
N ALA A 295 5.42 -8.36 -28.46
CA ALA A 295 6.09 -7.37 -29.31
C ALA A 295 5.17 -6.19 -29.65
N GLU A 296 3.87 -6.46 -29.83
CA GLU A 296 2.84 -5.45 -30.10
C GLU A 296 2.29 -4.77 -28.83
N GLY A 297 2.79 -5.13 -27.64
CA GLY A 297 2.34 -4.56 -26.37
C GLY A 297 0.91 -4.96 -25.97
N LEU A 298 0.39 -6.04 -26.55
CA LEU A 298 -0.93 -6.60 -26.25
C LEU A 298 -0.91 -7.35 -24.92
N ILE A 299 0.10 -8.20 -24.70
CA ILE A 299 0.30 -8.91 -23.43
C ILE A 299 1.63 -8.46 -22.81
N LYS A 300 1.61 -8.21 -21.50
CA LYS A 300 2.77 -7.80 -20.71
C LYS A 300 3.22 -8.93 -19.79
N GLN A 301 4.52 -9.03 -19.57
CA GLN A 301 5.13 -9.90 -18.56
C GLN A 301 5.23 -9.16 -17.22
N VAL A 302 4.70 -9.73 -16.15
CA VAL A 302 4.73 -9.14 -14.80
C VAL A 302 5.30 -10.13 -13.79
N ARG A 303 6.15 -9.64 -12.89
CA ARG A 303 6.59 -10.37 -11.70
C ARG A 303 5.85 -9.77 -10.50
N LEU A 304 5.08 -10.61 -9.83
CA LEU A 304 4.36 -10.26 -8.60
C LEU A 304 5.32 -10.33 -7.40
#